data_AF-A0A352L583-F1
#
_entry.id   AF-A0A352L583-F1
#
_cell.length_a   1.000
_cell.length_b   1.000
_cell.length_c   1.000
_cell.angle_alpha   90.00
_cell.angle_beta   90.00
_cell.angle_gamma   90.00
#
_symmetry.space_group_name_H-M   'P 1'
#
loop_
_entity.id
_entity.type
_entity.pdbx_description
1 polymer ?
#
loop_
_entity_poly.entity_id
_entity_poly.type
_entity_poly.pdbx_seq_one_letter_code
_entity_poly.pdbx_strand_id
1 'polypeptide(L)'
;MQSVMNLKIKYRESFRPFAPIVLRESASDWFQIAPQHESPYMLIVADVLEERQVPLTVEQQRVMAESSDLCERVNVPRSAVPAVTHVDYSARLQTVDSIRNPRLHRLLSNFLQRTGCPILVNTSFNVRGEPIVCTPEDAFRCFMSTEMDVLVLEDCVVLKAENESTVSGAERQRHLAKFELD
;
A
#
# COMPACT_ATOMS: atom_id res chain seq x y z
N MET A 1 -1.56 -6.20 8.02
CA MET A 1 -2.04 -5.48 6.82
C MET A 1 -1.12 -5.66 5.61
N GLN A 2 0.18 -5.34 5.70
CA GLN A 2 1.13 -5.49 4.57
C GLN A 2 1.18 -6.93 4.00
N SER A 3 1.39 -7.93 4.86
CA SER A 3 1.42 -9.34 4.47
C SER A 3 0.13 -9.81 3.80
N VAL A 4 -1.02 -9.44 4.38
CA VAL A 4 -2.37 -9.74 3.87
C VAL A 4 -2.53 -9.21 2.44
N MET A 5 -2.17 -7.95 2.19
CA MET A 5 -2.26 -7.36 0.85
C MET A 5 -1.28 -8.02 -0.14
N ASN A 6 -0.05 -8.28 0.27
CA ASN A 6 0.93 -8.95 -0.60
C ASN A 6 0.47 -10.35 -1.01
N LEU A 7 -0.05 -11.15 -0.08
CA LEU A 7 -0.43 -12.54 -0.34
C LEU A 7 -1.81 -12.68 -1.00
N LYS A 8 -2.82 -11.93 -0.54
CA LYS A 8 -4.22 -12.11 -0.97
C LYS A 8 -4.63 -11.25 -2.16
N ILE A 9 -3.95 -10.13 -2.37
CA ILE A 9 -4.29 -9.18 -3.44
C ILE A 9 -3.23 -9.19 -4.52
N LYS A 10 -1.95 -9.06 -4.14
CA LYS A 10 -0.85 -8.92 -5.11
C LYS A 10 -0.23 -10.26 -5.52
N TYR A 11 -0.53 -11.33 -4.80
CA TYR A 11 0.03 -12.67 -5.01
C TYR A 11 1.56 -12.65 -5.17
N ARG A 12 2.23 -12.01 -4.20
CA ARG A 12 3.69 -11.83 -4.17
C ARG A 12 4.22 -11.99 -2.74
N GLU A 13 5.54 -11.90 -2.60
CA GLU A 13 6.27 -12.09 -1.36
C GLU A 13 5.74 -11.17 -0.24
N SER A 14 5.50 -11.76 0.93
CA SER A 14 4.80 -11.12 2.06
C SER A 14 5.52 -9.88 2.60
N PHE A 15 6.85 -9.83 2.46
CA PHE A 15 7.73 -8.80 3.00
C PHE A 15 7.89 -7.57 2.10
N ARG A 16 7.36 -7.56 0.87
CA ARG A 16 7.58 -6.41 -0.02
C ARG A 16 6.91 -5.14 0.55
N PRO A 17 7.67 -4.05 0.75
CA PRO A 17 7.09 -2.80 1.22
C PRO A 17 6.20 -2.16 0.16
N PHE A 18 5.37 -1.24 0.62
CA PHE A 18 4.53 -0.42 -0.23
C PHE A 18 4.96 1.04 -0.17
N ALA A 19 4.56 1.82 -1.16
CA ALA A 19 4.80 3.25 -1.18
C ALA A 19 3.65 3.99 -0.47
N PRO A 20 3.93 5.03 0.32
CA PRO A 20 2.90 5.91 0.83
C PRO A 20 2.47 6.94 -0.21
N ILE A 21 1.16 7.22 -0.24
CA ILE A 21 0.63 8.52 -0.69
C ILE A 21 0.29 9.36 0.53
N VAL A 22 0.61 10.65 0.50
CA VAL A 22 0.43 11.57 1.63
C VAL A 22 0.01 12.95 1.13
N LEU A 23 -0.81 13.67 1.90
CA LEU A 23 -1.10 15.09 1.64
C LEU A 23 0.20 15.89 1.62
N ARG A 24 0.41 16.69 0.56
CA ARG A 24 1.63 17.49 0.39
C ARG A 24 1.88 18.41 1.60
N GLU A 25 0.82 19.00 2.13
CA GLU A 25 0.84 19.88 3.28
C GLU A 25 1.13 19.18 4.62
N SER A 26 0.99 17.86 4.69
CA SER A 26 1.27 17.06 5.90
C SER A 26 2.54 16.22 5.77
N ALA A 27 3.18 16.19 4.60
CA ALA A 27 4.25 15.24 4.32
C ALA A 27 5.50 15.47 5.18
N SER A 28 5.84 16.73 5.48
CA SER A 28 6.95 17.09 6.36
C SER A 28 6.70 16.79 7.85
N ASP A 29 5.47 16.46 8.25
CA ASP A 29 5.12 16.08 9.63
C ASP A 29 5.29 14.57 9.88
N TRP A 30 5.71 13.84 8.84
CA TRP A 30 5.86 12.38 8.84
C TRP A 30 7.19 11.92 8.27
N PHE A 31 7.75 12.65 7.30
CA PHE A 31 8.98 12.30 6.62
C PHE A 31 9.99 13.45 6.64
N GLN A 32 11.28 13.11 6.60
CA GLN A 32 12.40 14.05 6.53
C GLN A 32 12.49 14.72 5.15
N ILE A 33 11.55 15.60 4.85
CA ILE A 33 11.49 16.40 3.64
C ILE A 33 11.13 17.85 3.96
N ALA A 34 11.48 18.77 3.07
CA ALA A 34 11.12 20.17 3.23
C ALA A 34 9.58 20.35 3.25
N PRO A 35 9.04 21.30 4.03
CA PRO A 35 7.61 21.63 3.99
C PRO A 35 7.15 21.90 2.56
N GLN A 36 5.97 21.37 2.21
CA GLN A 36 5.35 21.53 0.90
C GLN A 36 6.16 20.95 -0.29
N HIS A 37 7.20 20.15 -0.04
CA HIS A 37 8.01 19.49 -1.06
C HIS A 37 7.16 18.58 -1.95
N GLU A 38 7.50 18.52 -3.23
CA GLU A 38 6.75 17.75 -4.22
C GLU A 38 7.49 16.46 -4.60
N SER A 39 6.81 15.33 -4.42
CA SER A 39 7.17 14.04 -4.99
C SER A 39 5.93 13.42 -5.67
N PRO A 40 5.48 13.91 -6.83
CA PRO A 40 4.23 13.45 -7.43
C PRO A 40 4.30 12.03 -8.02
N TYR A 41 5.50 11.47 -8.21
CA TYR A 41 5.73 10.28 -9.05
C TYR A 41 6.38 9.08 -8.34
N MET A 42 6.44 9.05 -7.00
CA MET A 42 7.13 7.99 -6.25
C MET A 42 8.61 7.81 -6.65
N LEU A 43 9.32 8.90 -6.93
CA LEU A 43 10.73 8.87 -7.31
C LEU A 43 11.68 9.30 -6.19
N ILE A 44 11.13 9.92 -5.13
CA ILE A 44 11.90 10.42 -4.00
C ILE A 44 11.73 9.48 -2.83
N VAL A 45 12.86 9.15 -2.19
CA VAL A 45 12.92 8.41 -0.94
C VAL A 45 13.24 9.40 0.17
N ALA A 46 12.55 9.26 1.29
CA ALA A 46 12.83 10.01 2.50
C ALA A 46 12.59 9.15 3.73
N ASP A 47 13.29 9.47 4.81
CA ASP A 47 13.17 8.75 6.07
C ASP A 47 11.94 9.19 6.84
N VAL A 48 11.33 8.25 7.55
CA VAL A 48 10.29 8.55 8.53
C VAL A 48 10.92 9.32 9.69
N LEU A 49 10.28 10.42 10.11
CA LEU A 49 10.75 11.22 11.25
C LEU A 49 10.91 10.36 12.51
N GLU A 50 11.93 10.64 13.30
CA GLU A 50 12.24 9.91 14.55
C GLU A 50 11.05 9.88 15.51
N GLU A 51 10.29 10.98 15.62
CA GLU A 51 9.07 11.08 16.43
C GLU A 51 7.91 10.16 15.97
N ARG A 52 7.97 9.68 14.72
CA ARG A 52 7.02 8.70 14.17
C ARG A 52 7.57 7.28 14.19
N GLN A 53 8.81 7.08 14.64
CA GLN A 53 9.39 5.76 14.83
C GLN A 53 8.88 5.15 16.13
N VAL A 54 8.81 3.82 16.17
CA VAL A 54 8.40 3.06 17.35
C VAL A 54 9.66 2.48 17.98
N PRO A 55 9.94 2.77 19.26
CA PRO A 55 11.09 2.19 19.96
C PRO A 55 11.02 0.66 19.94
N LEU A 56 12.12 0.04 19.52
CA LEU A 56 12.24 -1.40 19.49
C LEU A 56 12.52 -1.94 20.89
N THR A 57 11.86 -3.05 21.25
CA THR A 57 12.24 -3.82 22.44
C THR A 57 13.61 -4.48 22.24
N VAL A 58 14.26 -4.89 23.33
CA VAL A 58 15.54 -5.62 23.27
C VAL A 58 15.43 -6.85 22.38
N GLU A 59 14.32 -7.58 22.46
CA GLU A 59 14.08 -8.75 21.61
C GLU A 59 13.97 -8.36 20.14
N GLN A 60 13.22 -7.30 19.81
CA GLN A 60 13.08 -6.83 18.45
C GLN A 60 14.40 -6.31 17.87
N GLN A 61 15.22 -5.63 18.67
CA GLN A 61 16.57 -5.22 18.29
C GLN A 61 17.44 -6.43 17.95
N ARG A 62 17.34 -7.49 18.77
CA ARG A 62 18.03 -8.75 18.52
C ARG A 62 17.57 -9.42 17.22
N VAL A 63 16.26 -9.54 16.99
CA VAL A 63 15.73 -10.05 15.72
C VAL A 63 16.27 -9.26 14.54
N MET A 64 16.24 -7.93 14.62
CA MET A 64 16.73 -7.07 13.54
C MET A 64 18.24 -7.19 13.26
N ALA A 65 19.04 -7.51 14.28
CA ALA A 65 20.50 -7.63 14.19
C ALA A 65 20.97 -9.05 13.82
N GLU A 66 20.32 -10.09 14.36
CA GLU A 66 20.84 -11.46 14.37
C GLU A 66 20.05 -12.44 13.50
N SER A 67 18.79 -12.15 13.18
CA SER A 67 17.98 -13.10 12.41
C SER A 67 18.52 -13.25 10.99
N SER A 68 18.78 -14.49 10.58
CA SER A 68 19.13 -14.84 9.21
C SER A 68 17.91 -14.81 8.27
N ASP A 69 16.69 -14.87 8.82
CA ASP A 69 15.46 -14.73 8.06
C ASP A 69 15.09 -13.25 7.91
N LEU A 70 15.25 -12.73 6.69
CA LEU A 70 14.89 -11.34 6.36
C LEU A 70 13.39 -11.06 6.57
N CYS A 71 12.53 -12.08 6.47
CA CYS A 71 11.10 -11.92 6.70
C CYS A 71 10.81 -11.56 8.16
N GLU A 72 11.50 -12.17 9.12
CA GLU A 72 11.35 -11.83 10.54
C GLU A 72 11.73 -10.38 10.78
N ARG A 73 12.87 -9.94 10.22
CA ARG A 73 13.37 -8.56 10.32
C ARG A 73 12.37 -7.55 9.76
N VAL A 74 11.82 -7.83 8.56
CA VAL A 74 10.86 -6.94 7.87
C VAL A 74 9.51 -6.87 8.59
N ASN A 75 9.13 -7.90 9.34
CA ASN A 75 7.86 -7.91 10.06
C ASN A 75 7.88 -7.18 11.41
N VAL A 76 9.05 -6.79 11.94
CA VAL A 76 9.16 -6.01 13.19
C VAL A 76 8.58 -4.60 13.02
N PRO A 77 7.44 -4.22 13.64
CA PRO A 77 6.89 -2.88 13.50
C PRO A 77 7.83 -1.84 14.13
N ARG A 78 8.21 -0.83 13.35
CA ARG A 78 9.23 0.16 13.74
C ARG A 78 8.83 1.62 13.49
N SER A 79 7.61 1.85 13.03
CA SER A 79 7.05 3.19 12.85
C SER A 79 5.54 3.16 13.07
N ALA A 80 4.94 4.34 13.19
CA ALA A 80 3.50 4.51 13.20
C ALA A 80 2.83 4.07 11.87
N VAL A 81 3.59 3.93 10.79
CA VAL A 81 3.12 3.55 9.45
C VAL A 81 3.92 2.37 8.87
N PRO A 82 3.93 1.21 9.54
CA PRO A 82 4.89 0.13 9.24
C PRO A 82 4.70 -0.49 7.85
N ALA A 83 3.49 -0.41 7.27
CA ALA A 83 3.22 -0.99 5.95
C ALA A 83 3.98 -0.31 4.80
N VAL A 84 4.43 0.93 5.01
CA VAL A 84 5.11 1.77 4.01
C VAL A 84 6.56 2.13 4.41
N THR A 85 7.02 1.65 5.57
CA THR A 85 8.36 1.94 6.10
C THR A 85 9.27 0.74 5.87
N HIS A 86 10.44 0.99 5.27
CA HIS A 86 11.48 0.00 5.07
C HIS A 86 12.22 -0.35 6.38
N VAL A 87 13.12 -1.33 6.36
CA VAL A 87 13.89 -1.75 7.54
C VAL A 87 14.85 -0.67 8.06
N ASP A 88 15.27 0.23 7.18
CA ASP A 88 16.15 1.37 7.44
C ASP A 88 15.38 2.68 7.70
N TYR A 89 14.07 2.59 7.96
CA TYR A 89 13.16 3.72 8.18
C TYR A 89 12.85 4.58 6.95
N SER A 90 13.36 4.23 5.77
CA SER A 90 13.05 4.95 4.53
C SER A 90 11.66 4.62 3.98
N ALA A 91 11.12 5.52 3.14
CA ALA A 91 9.89 5.30 2.38
C ALA A 91 9.94 6.07 1.04
N ARG A 92 9.35 5.48 -0.01
CA ARG A 92 9.31 6.07 -1.36
C ARG A 92 8.00 6.83 -1.61
N LEU A 93 8.03 8.15 -1.44
CA LEU A 93 6.83 8.96 -1.24
C LEU A 93 6.13 9.36 -2.53
N GLN A 94 4.80 9.39 -2.50
CA GLN A 94 4.00 10.23 -3.39
C GLN A 94 3.27 11.32 -2.61
N THR A 95 3.56 12.59 -2.90
CA THR A 95 2.81 13.73 -2.34
C THR A 95 1.61 14.06 -3.22
N VAL A 96 0.46 14.30 -2.61
CA VAL A 96 -0.80 14.61 -3.27
C VAL A 96 -1.25 16.01 -2.90
N ASP A 97 -1.59 16.83 -3.89
CA ASP A 97 -2.16 18.15 -3.70
C ASP A 97 -3.49 18.31 -4.45
N SER A 98 -4.24 19.34 -4.06
CA SER A 98 -5.57 19.64 -4.58
C SER A 98 -5.60 20.16 -6.01
N ILE A 99 -4.47 20.61 -6.57
CA ILE A 99 -4.39 21.14 -7.93
C ILE A 99 -4.19 19.99 -8.92
N ARG A 100 -3.20 19.11 -8.69
CA ARG A 100 -2.89 17.99 -9.58
C ARG A 100 -3.89 16.85 -9.47
N ASN A 101 -4.34 16.51 -8.25
CA ASN A 101 -5.18 15.34 -8.00
C ASN A 101 -6.31 15.64 -6.99
N PRO A 102 -7.30 16.49 -7.34
CA PRO A 102 -8.33 16.95 -6.40
C PRO A 102 -9.18 15.82 -5.80
N ARG A 103 -9.52 14.77 -6.56
CA ARG A 103 -10.28 13.61 -6.03
C ARG A 103 -9.49 12.86 -4.97
N LEU A 104 -8.21 12.57 -5.24
CA LEU A 104 -7.33 11.84 -4.33
C LEU A 104 -6.98 12.67 -3.09
N HIS A 105 -6.76 13.98 -3.27
CA HIS A 105 -6.57 14.91 -2.16
C HIS A 105 -7.77 14.94 -1.22
N ARG A 106 -9.00 15.00 -1.75
CA ARG A 106 -10.22 14.90 -0.94
C ARG A 106 -10.32 13.55 -0.21
N LEU A 107 -9.98 12.45 -0.87
CA LEU A 107 -9.97 11.12 -0.21
C LEU A 107 -9.02 11.11 0.99
N LEU A 108 -7.77 11.56 0.81
CA LEU A 108 -6.78 11.63 1.87
C LEU A 108 -7.19 12.60 2.99
N SER A 109 -7.77 13.74 2.64
CA SER A 109 -8.28 14.72 3.62
C SER A 109 -9.39 14.13 4.49
N ASN A 110 -10.34 13.41 3.88
CA ASN A 110 -11.40 12.72 4.63
C ASN A 110 -10.83 11.56 5.47
N PHE A 111 -9.83 10.83 4.95
CA PHE A 111 -9.16 9.78 5.70
C PHE A 111 -8.42 10.34 6.93
N LEU A 112 -7.70 11.46 6.78
CA LEU A 112 -7.07 12.19 7.88
C LEU A 112 -8.09 12.63 8.93
N GLN A 113 -9.20 13.25 8.53
CA GLN A 113 -10.23 13.70 9.47
C GLN A 113 -10.83 12.55 10.29
N ARG A 114 -10.96 11.36 9.69
CA ARG A 114 -11.57 10.20 10.36
C ARG A 114 -10.59 9.37 11.20
N THR A 115 -9.31 9.36 10.83
CA THR A 115 -8.32 8.43 11.41
C THR A 115 -7.15 9.12 12.11
N GLY A 116 -6.95 10.43 11.90
CA GLY A 116 -5.75 11.14 12.33
C GLY A 116 -4.50 10.83 11.49
N CYS A 117 -4.59 9.99 10.46
CA CYS A 117 -3.48 9.61 9.59
C CYS A 117 -3.66 10.20 8.18
N PRO A 118 -2.71 10.97 7.63
CA PRO A 118 -2.80 11.51 6.28
C PRO A 118 -2.20 10.59 5.20
N ILE A 119 -1.90 9.34 5.54
CA ILE A 119 -1.15 8.41 4.68
C ILE A 119 -2.01 7.21 4.30
N LEU A 120 -2.03 6.89 3.01
CA LEU A 120 -2.56 5.62 2.50
C LEU A 120 -1.44 4.85 1.79
N VAL A 121 -1.59 3.53 1.74
CA VAL A 121 -0.77 2.70 0.85
C VAL A 121 -1.21 2.95 -0.59
N ASN A 122 -0.25 3.19 -1.48
CA ASN A 122 -0.48 3.19 -2.91
C ASN A 122 0.39 2.13 -3.60
N THR A 123 -0.26 1.31 -4.44
CA THR A 123 0.37 0.27 -5.22
C THR A 123 -0.32 0.17 -6.58
N SER A 124 0.37 -0.39 -7.56
CA SER A 124 -0.18 -0.57 -8.90
C SER A 124 -1.46 -1.42 -8.84
N PHE A 125 -2.49 -1.05 -9.58
CA PHE A 125 -3.70 -1.86 -9.70
C PHE A 125 -3.49 -2.91 -10.79
N ASN A 126 -3.03 -4.09 -10.36
CA ASN A 126 -2.77 -5.29 -11.16
C ASN A 126 -2.47 -6.49 -10.23
N VAL A 127 -2.43 -7.69 -10.80
CA VAL A 127 -1.84 -8.88 -10.17
C VAL A 127 -0.42 -9.15 -10.72
N ARG A 128 0.35 -10.03 -10.06
CA ARG A 128 1.67 -10.45 -10.56
C ARG A 128 1.54 -10.94 -12.00
N GLY A 129 2.45 -10.53 -12.89
CA GLY A 129 2.46 -10.96 -14.29
C GLY A 129 1.53 -10.21 -15.24
N GLU A 130 0.69 -9.30 -14.74
CA GLU A 130 -0.19 -8.47 -15.58
C GLU A 130 0.22 -6.98 -15.56
N PRO A 131 -0.02 -6.24 -16.66
CA PRO A 131 0.16 -4.78 -16.67
C PRO A 131 -0.87 -4.08 -15.77
N ILE A 132 -0.66 -2.78 -15.53
CA ILE A 132 -1.64 -1.93 -14.85
C ILE A 132 -2.92 -1.87 -15.69
N VAL A 133 -4.08 -1.94 -15.02
CA VAL A 133 -5.38 -1.84 -15.68
C VAL A 133 -5.55 -0.49 -16.40
N CYS A 134 -6.09 -0.51 -17.62
CA CYS A 134 -6.29 0.70 -18.43
C CYS A 134 -7.77 0.92 -18.83
N THR A 135 -8.63 -0.08 -18.65
CA THR A 135 -10.05 -0.02 -18.97
C THR A 135 -10.92 -0.43 -17.77
N PRO A 136 -12.20 0.01 -17.70
CA PRO A 136 -13.14 -0.46 -16.68
C PRO A 136 -13.27 -1.99 -16.64
N GLU A 137 -13.23 -2.64 -17.80
CA GLU A 137 -13.29 -4.09 -17.95
C GLU A 137 -12.07 -4.78 -17.33
N ASP A 138 -10.86 -4.23 -17.55
CA ASP A 138 -9.63 -4.74 -16.95
C ASP A 138 -9.68 -4.59 -15.41
N ALA A 139 -10.11 -3.42 -14.93
CA ALA A 139 -10.24 -3.13 -13.50
C ALA A 139 -11.25 -4.08 -12.85
N PHE A 140 -12.42 -4.29 -13.46
CA PHE A 140 -13.44 -5.20 -12.96
C PHE A 140 -12.94 -6.65 -12.95
N ARG A 141 -12.27 -7.10 -14.01
CA ARG A 141 -11.72 -8.47 -14.08
C ARG A 141 -10.67 -8.69 -12.98
N CYS A 142 -9.73 -7.76 -12.80
CA CYS A 142 -8.71 -7.82 -11.76
C CYS A 142 -9.33 -7.78 -10.35
N PHE A 143 -10.32 -6.91 -10.14
CA PHE A 143 -11.07 -6.85 -8.88
C PHE A 143 -11.77 -8.17 -8.55
N MET A 144 -12.45 -8.77 -9.54
CA MET A 144 -13.19 -10.02 -9.32
C MET A 144 -12.26 -11.23 -9.11
N SER A 145 -11.04 -11.23 -9.67
CA SER A 145 -10.08 -12.33 -9.49
C SER A 145 -9.29 -12.28 -8.17
N THR A 146 -9.15 -11.12 -7.55
CA THR A 146 -8.36 -10.89 -6.30
C THR A 146 -9.21 -10.99 -5.02
N GLU A 147 -8.67 -10.71 -3.85
CA GLU A 147 -9.45 -10.55 -2.59
C GLU A 147 -9.69 -9.08 -2.21
N MET A 148 -9.77 -8.18 -3.19
CA MET A 148 -10.14 -6.79 -2.92
C MET A 148 -11.60 -6.69 -2.46
N ASP A 149 -11.89 -5.85 -1.47
CA ASP A 149 -13.23 -5.70 -0.91
C ASP A 149 -14.13 -4.76 -1.72
N VAL A 150 -13.54 -3.67 -2.23
CA VAL A 150 -14.26 -2.58 -2.92
C VAL A 150 -13.49 -2.12 -4.15
N LEU A 151 -14.21 -1.91 -5.26
CA LEU A 151 -13.72 -1.24 -6.45
C LEU A 151 -14.45 0.10 -6.61
N VAL A 152 -13.68 1.19 -6.67
CA VAL A 152 -14.20 2.52 -7.01
C VAL A 152 -13.76 2.84 -8.43
N LEU A 153 -14.72 2.99 -9.34
CA LEU A 153 -14.53 3.36 -10.73
C LEU A 153 -15.26 4.67 -11.00
N GLU A 154 -14.52 5.77 -10.99
CA GLU A 154 -15.08 7.11 -11.03
C GLU A 154 -16.18 7.28 -9.96
N ASP A 155 -17.44 7.40 -10.38
CA ASP A 155 -18.59 7.66 -9.52
C ASP A 155 -19.38 6.38 -9.18
N CYS A 156 -18.85 5.21 -9.58
CA CYS A 156 -19.39 3.90 -9.27
C CYS A 156 -18.60 3.24 -8.13
N VAL A 157 -19.31 2.66 -7.18
CA VAL A 157 -18.74 1.85 -6.10
C VAL A 157 -19.29 0.44 -6.22
N VAL A 158 -18.39 -0.54 -6.35
CA VAL A 158 -18.73 -1.96 -6.47
C VAL A 158 -18.22 -2.67 -5.23
N LEU A 159 -19.13 -3.28 -4.48
CA LEU A 159 -18.81 -4.09 -3.29
C LEU A 159 -18.70 -5.56 -3.67
N LYS A 160 -17.60 -6.21 -3.30
CA LYS A 160 -17.38 -7.60 -3.68
C LYS A 160 -18.42 -8.54 -3.08
N ALA A 161 -18.79 -8.31 -1.82
CA ALA A 161 -19.79 -9.09 -1.10
C ALA A 161 -21.16 -9.12 -1.80
N GLU A 162 -21.50 -8.10 -2.59
CA GLU A 162 -22.76 -8.02 -3.35
C GLU A 162 -22.67 -8.71 -4.73
N ASN A 163 -21.46 -9.12 -5.14
CA ASN A 163 -21.15 -9.62 -6.47
C ASN A 163 -20.50 -11.03 -6.47
N GLU A 164 -20.49 -11.74 -5.34
CA GLU A 164 -19.82 -13.05 -5.21
C GLU A 164 -20.39 -14.13 -6.15
N SER A 165 -21.66 -14.01 -6.54
CA SER A 165 -22.33 -14.96 -7.46
C SER A 165 -21.88 -14.85 -8.92
N THR A 166 -21.06 -13.86 -9.28
CA THR A 166 -20.82 -13.48 -10.69
C THR A 166 -19.57 -14.11 -11.31
N VAL A 167 -18.69 -14.75 -10.54
CA VAL A 167 -17.51 -15.45 -11.05
C VAL A 167 -17.42 -16.84 -10.44
N SER A 168 -17.32 -17.88 -11.28
CA SER A 168 -17.20 -19.24 -10.77
C SER A 168 -15.85 -19.41 -10.05
N GLY A 169 -15.84 -20.09 -8.89
CA GLY A 169 -14.59 -20.38 -8.16
C GLY A 169 -13.53 -21.07 -9.04
N ALA A 170 -13.97 -21.84 -10.04
CA ALA A 170 -13.11 -22.50 -11.03
C ALA A 170 -12.43 -21.55 -12.03
N GLU A 171 -13.04 -20.42 -12.39
CA GLU A 171 -12.39 -19.39 -13.21
C GLU A 171 -11.38 -18.59 -12.41
N ARG A 172 -11.70 -18.29 -11.15
CA ARG A 172 -10.77 -17.65 -10.21
C ARG A 172 -9.53 -18.51 -9.98
N GLN A 173 -9.69 -19.81 -9.71
CA GLN A 173 -8.57 -20.73 -9.55
C GLN A 173 -7.75 -20.89 -10.82
N ARG A 174 -8.37 -21.00 -12.00
CA ARG A 174 -7.63 -21.08 -13.28
C ARG A 174 -6.84 -19.82 -13.61
N HIS A 175 -7.35 -18.65 -13.23
CA HIS A 175 -6.64 -17.39 -13.40
C HIS A 175 -5.45 -17.30 -12.44
N LEU A 176 -5.64 -17.65 -11.16
CA LEU A 176 -4.60 -17.58 -10.14
C LEU A 176 -3.50 -18.65 -10.28
N ALA A 177 -3.83 -19.85 -10.76
CA ALA A 177 -2.87 -20.93 -11.00
C ALA A 177 -1.80 -20.59 -12.05
N LYS A 178 -1.98 -19.51 -12.83
CA LYS A 178 -0.96 -18.99 -13.74
C LYS A 178 0.18 -18.25 -13.03
N PHE A 179 0.05 -18.00 -11.74
CA PHE A 179 0.93 -17.13 -10.96
C PHE A 179 1.46 -17.83 -9.70
N GLU A 180 1.98 -19.06 -9.86
CA GLU A 180 2.62 -19.78 -8.75
C GLU A 180 3.70 -18.90 -8.07
N LEU A 181 3.67 -18.91 -6.74
CA LEU A 181 4.72 -18.30 -5.91
C LEU A 181 5.96 -19.18 -6.02
N ASP A 182 7.13 -18.56 -6.21
CA ASP A 182 8.42 -19.23 -6.04
C ASP A 182 8.63 -19.59 -4.55
#